data_AF-A0A257RY14-F1
#
_entry.id   AF-A0A257RY14-F1
#
_cell.length_a   1.000
_cell.length_b   1.000
_cell.length_c   1.000
_cell.angle_alpha   90.00
_cell.angle_beta   90.00
_cell.angle_gamma   90.00
#
_symmetry.space_group_name_H-M   'P 1'
#
loop_
_entity.id
_entity.type
_entity.pdbx_description
1 polymer ?
#
loop_
_entity_poly.entity_id
_entity_poly.type
_entity_poly.pdbx_seq_one_letter_code
_entity_poly.pdbx_strand_id
1 'polypeptide(L)' 'MKPFADLLERLLYTTGRNAKIALLADYFAHRPDPERGYALAAIAGALDFPGAKPAVLRDLAAART' A
#
# COMPACT_ATOMS: atom_id res chain seq x y z
N MET A 1 -3.30 -5.95 -5.14
CA MET A 1 -2.30 -5.82 -4.04
C MET A 1 -0.87 -6.17 -4.42
N LYS A 2 -0.57 -7.18 -5.26
CA LYS A 2 0.80 -7.39 -5.77
C LYS A 2 1.41 -6.11 -6.39
N PRO A 3 0.68 -5.34 -7.21
CA PRO A 3 1.20 -4.07 -7.75
C PRO A 3 1.53 -3.02 -6.69
N PHE A 4 0.81 -3.02 -5.56
CA PHE A 4 1.10 -2.13 -4.43
C PHE A 4 2.40 -2.52 -3.74
N ALA A 5 2.65 -3.82 -3.52
CA ALA A 5 3.92 -4.30 -2.98
C ALA A 5 5.09 -3.92 -3.91
N ASP A 6 4.91 -4.11 -5.23
CA ASP A 6 5.91 -3.75 -6.22
C ASP A 6 6.18 -2.22 -6.23
N LEU A 7 5.15 -1.38 -6.01
CA LEU A 7 5.32 0.06 -5.82
C LEU A 7 6.18 0.36 -4.58
N LEU A 8 5.88 -0.24 -3.44
CA LEU A 8 6.63 -0.01 -2.19
C LEU A 8 8.11 -0.39 -2.35
N GLU A 9 8.39 -1.52 -2.99
CA GLU A 9 9.75 -1.96 -3.30
C GLU A 9 10.48 -0.92 -4.16
N ARG A 10 9.85 -0.47 -5.26
CA ARG A 10 10.43 0.58 -6.12
C ARG A 10 10.66 1.88 -5.37
N LEU A 11 9.72 2.31 -4.50
CA LEU A 11 9.85 3.53 -3.71
C LEU A 11 10.99 3.47 -2.69
N LEU A 12 11.29 2.28 -2.16
CA LEU A 12 12.39 2.07 -1.22
C LEU A 12 13.75 2.23 -1.90
N TYR A 13 13.91 1.68 -3.11
CA TYR A 13 15.18 1.66 -3.85
C TYR A 13 15.37 2.81 -4.84
N THR A 14 14.33 3.61 -5.12
CA THR A 14 14.44 4.79 -6.00
C THR A 14 14.96 6.00 -5.23
N THR A 15 16.02 6.65 -5.72
CA THR A 15 16.52 7.91 -5.19
C THR A 15 15.88 9.11 -5.91
N GLY A 16 15.82 10.25 -5.23
CA GLY A 16 15.29 11.49 -5.82
C GLY A 16 13.76 11.64 -5.74
N ARG A 17 13.32 12.85 -5.39
CA ARG A 17 11.90 13.16 -5.17
C ARG A 17 11.05 12.98 -6.42
N ASN A 18 11.51 13.49 -7.57
CA ASN A 18 10.71 13.49 -8.79
C ASN A 18 10.49 12.08 -9.34
N ALA A 19 11.48 11.19 -9.21
CA ALA A 19 11.33 9.80 -9.61
C ALA A 19 10.28 9.08 -8.74
N LYS A 20 10.28 9.31 -7.41
CA LYS A 20 9.23 8.79 -6.52
C LYS A 20 7.84 9.31 -6.85
N ILE A 21 7.72 10.60 -7.19
CA ILE A 21 6.44 11.20 -7.60
C ILE A 21 5.93 10.55 -8.89
N ALA A 22 6.81 10.31 -9.87
CA ALA A 22 6.42 9.63 -11.10
C ALA A 22 5.91 8.20 -10.84
N LEU A 23 6.56 7.44 -9.95
CA LEU A 23 6.10 6.11 -9.53
C LEU A 23 4.71 6.15 -8.88
N LEU A 24 4.48 7.10 -7.98
CA LEU A 24 3.19 7.27 -7.33
C LEU A 24 2.10 7.65 -8.33
N ALA A 25 2.37 8.62 -9.21
CA ALA A 25 1.42 9.08 -10.22
C ALA A 25 1.02 7.95 -11.18
N ASP A 26 2.00 7.18 -11.68
CA ASP A 26 1.75 6.02 -12.53
C ASP A 26 0.87 4.96 -11.85
N TYR A 27 1.17 4.63 -10.59
CA TYR A 27 0.36 3.68 -9.83
C TYR A 27 -1.08 4.17 -9.65
N PHE A 28 -1.28 5.42 -9.22
CA PHE A 28 -2.63 5.93 -8.95
C PHE A 28 -3.46 6.14 -10.21
N ALA A 29 -2.84 6.44 -11.35
CA ALA A 29 -3.53 6.58 -12.63
C ALA A 29 -4.14 5.26 -13.13
N HIS A 30 -3.50 4.13 -12.85
CA HIS A 30 -3.87 2.84 -13.45
C HIS A 30 -4.58 1.87 -12.51
N ARG A 31 -4.70 2.18 -11.21
CA ARG A 31 -5.34 1.27 -10.24
C ARG A 31 -6.80 1.64 -10.02
N PRO A 32 -7.74 0.67 -10.12
CA PRO A 32 -9.13 0.90 -9.82
C PRO A 32 -9.38 0.95 -8.30
N ASP A 33 -10.52 1.53 -7.92
CA ASP A 33 -11.03 1.38 -6.54
C ASP A 33 -11.54 -0.05 -6.32
N PRO A 34 -11.42 -0.62 -5.10
CA PRO A 34 -10.97 0.03 -3.86
C PRO A 34 -9.44 -0.03 -3.63
N GLU A 35 -8.68 -0.77 -4.45
CA GLU A 35 -7.23 -0.96 -4.26
C GLU A 35 -6.47 0.37 -4.23
N ARG A 36 -6.86 1.30 -5.10
CA ARG A 36 -6.31 2.66 -5.14
C ARG A 36 -6.50 3.41 -3.81
N GLY A 37 -7.72 3.40 -3.26
CA GLY A 37 -8.04 4.04 -1.99
C GLY A 37 -7.27 3.45 -0.81
N TYR A 38 -7.18 2.12 -0.73
CA TYR A 38 -6.39 1.45 0.32
C TYR A 38 -4.90 1.80 0.24
N ALA A 39 -4.33 1.82 -0.95
CA ALA A 39 -2.93 2.19 -1.16
C ALA A 39 -2.66 3.65 -0.75
N LEU A 40 -3.55 4.58 -1.11
CA LEU A 40 -3.43 5.98 -0.70
C LEU A 40 -3.46 6.12 0.82
N ALA A 41 -4.42 5.48 1.48
CA ALA A 41 -4.54 5.51 2.94
C ALA A 41 -3.30 4.90 3.62
N ALA A 42 -2.77 3.79 3.09
CA ALA A 42 -1.56 3.16 3.60
C ALA A 42 -0.33 4.09 3.51
N ILE A 43 -0.10 4.72 2.35
CA ILE A 43 1.04 5.63 2.14
C ILE A 43 0.92 6.89 2.99
N ALA A 44 -0.30 7.42 3.15
CA ALA A 44 -0.56 8.60 3.96
C ALA A 44 -0.55 8.32 5.48
N GLY A 45 -0.39 7.07 5.92
CA GLY A 45 -0.51 6.69 7.33
C GLY A 45 -1.93 6.85 7.88
N ALA A 46 -2.93 6.90 7.01
CA ALA A 46 -4.35 7.10 7.31
C ALA A 46 -5.18 5.82 7.11
N LEU A 47 -4.53 4.66 6.95
CA LEU A 47 -5.23 3.39 6.83
C LEU A 47 -5.79 2.97 8.20
N ASP A 48 -7.09 3.16 8.35
CA ASP A 48 -7.83 2.74 9.53
C ASP A 48 -8.82 1.63 9.17
N PHE A 49 -8.88 0.61 10.02
CA PHE A 49 -9.83 -0.49 9.92
C PHE A 49 -10.64 -0.53 11.22
N PRO A 50 -11.81 0.13 11.25
CA PRO A 50 -12.67 0.13 12.42
C PRO A 50 -12.98 -1.30 12.88
N GLY A 51 -12.58 -1.64 14.10
CA GLY A 51 -12.81 -2.96 14.69
C GLY A 51 -11.75 -4.04 14.39
N ALA A 52 -10.75 -3.77 13.54
CA ALA A 52 -9.65 -4.70 13.30
C ALA A 52 -8.62 -4.65 14.44
N LYS A 53 -8.86 -5.44 15.50
CA LYS A 53 -7.92 -5.56 16.62
C LYS A 53 -6.60 -6.18 16.13
N PRO A 54 -5.43 -5.69 16.61
CA PRO A 54 -4.13 -6.24 16.21
C PRO A 54 -4.00 -7.76 16.40
N ALA A 55 -4.63 -8.34 17.43
CA ALA A 55 -4.66 -9.79 17.64
C ALA A 55 -5.30 -10.53 16.46
N VAL A 56 -6.48 -10.09 16.00
CA VAL A 56 -7.20 -10.68 14.87
C VAL A 56 -6.35 -10.61 13.59
N LEU A 57 -5.66 -9.49 13.37
CA LEU A 57 -4.77 -9.33 12.21
C LEU A 57 -3.58 -10.30 12.26
N ARG A 58 -2.96 -10.50 13.43
CA ARG A 58 -1.86 -11.45 13.62
C ARG A 58 -2.33 -12.89 13.44
N ASP A 59 -3.49 -13.25 13.99
CA ASP A 59 -4.07 -14.59 13.87
C ASP A 59 -4.35 -14.92 12.40
N LEU A 60 -4.97 -13.99 11.66
CA LEU A 60 -5.20 -14.11 10.22
C LEU A 60 -3.92 -14.25 9.42
N ALA A 61 -2.83 -13.57 9.82
CA ALA A 61 -1.55 -13.68 9.16
C ALA A 61 -0.88 -15.04 9.41
N ALA A 62 -0.91 -15.53 10.65
CA ALA A 62 -0.36 -16.84 11.02
C ALA A 62 -1.08 -17.99 10.31
N ALA A 63 -2.40 -17.89 10.16
CA ALA A 63 -3.23 -18.90 9.50
C ALA A 63 -3.06 -19.00 7.96
N ARG A 64 -2.25 -18.12 7.34
CA ARG A 64 -1.96 -18.15 5.89
C ARG A 64 -0.71 -18.97 5.52
N THR A 65 -0.15 -19.72 6.48
CA THR A 65 0.95 -20.67 6.24
C THR A 65 0.41 -22.03 5.85
#